data_AF-A1S0V8-F1
#
_entry.id   AF-A1S0V8-F1
#
_cell.length_a   1.000
_cell.length_b   1.000
_cell.length_c   1.000
_cell.angle_alpha   90.00
_cell.angle_beta   90.00
_cell.angle_gamma   90.00
#
_symmetry.space_group_name_H-M   'P 1'
#
loop_
_entity.id
_entity.type
_entity.pdbx_description
1 polymer ?
#
loop_
_entity_poly.entity_id
_entity_poly.type
_entity_poly.pdbx_seq_one_letter_code
_entity_poly.pdbx_strand_id
1 'polypeptide(L)'
;MLVEALIALCYHIARNAYGVRPETPVRTFSVLVEKGLMNAWEFEELVKLVRLRNLLIHRYWVVDDRRVYDSVRKDFKAVREFLERVKRELGF
;
A
#
# COMPACT_ATOMS: atom_id res chain seq x y z
N MET A 1 3.67 11.47 -6.34
CA MET A 1 4.62 10.89 -5.37
C MET A 1 4.52 9.36 -5.48
N LEU A 2 5.50 8.60 -4.97
CA LEU A 2 5.58 7.13 -5.09
C LEU A 2 4.32 6.42 -4.55
N VAL A 3 3.80 6.90 -3.41
CA VAL A 3 2.68 6.26 -2.70
C VAL A 3 1.38 6.36 -3.51
N GLU A 4 1.12 7.48 -4.19
CA GLU A 4 -0.08 7.67 -5.01
C GLU A 4 -0.05 6.78 -6.25
N ALA A 5 1.12 6.60 -6.87
CA ALA A 5 1.28 5.68 -7.99
C ALA A 5 1.01 4.23 -7.55
N LEU A 6 1.51 3.85 -6.37
CA LEU A 6 1.27 2.53 -5.79
C LEU A 6 -0.20 2.29 -5.45
N ILE A 7 -0.87 3.28 -4.84
CA ILE A 7 -2.32 3.21 -4.57
C ILE A 7 -3.11 3.09 -5.88
N ALA A 8 -2.76 3.89 -6.90
CA ALA A 8 -3.41 3.85 -8.20
C ALA A 8 -3.23 2.48 -8.88
N LEU A 9 -2.05 1.87 -8.79
CA LEU A 9 -1.79 0.51 -9.25
C LEU A 9 -2.69 -0.50 -8.53
N CYS A 10 -2.75 -0.45 -7.19
CA CYS A 10 -3.58 -1.37 -6.42
C CYS A 10 -5.08 -1.23 -6.76
N TYR A 11 -5.57 -0.01 -6.96
CA TYR A 11 -6.94 0.21 -7.44
C TYR A 11 -7.16 -0.33 -8.85
N HIS A 12 -6.20 -0.11 -9.74
CA HIS A 12 -6.24 -0.62 -11.10
C HIS A 12 -6.32 -2.16 -11.09
N ILE A 13 -5.50 -2.83 -10.28
CA ILE A 13 -5.53 -4.28 -10.14
C ILE A 13 -6.87 -4.75 -9.56
N ALA A 14 -7.31 -4.18 -8.43
CA ALA A 14 -8.57 -4.56 -7.79
C ALA A 14 -9.75 -4.46 -8.78
N ARG A 15 -9.78 -3.39 -9.58
CA ARG A 15 -10.83 -3.17 -10.58
C ARG A 15 -10.72 -4.12 -11.77
N ASN A 16 -9.55 -4.22 -12.40
CA ASN A 16 -9.42 -4.87 -13.71
C ASN A 16 -9.11 -6.36 -13.60
N ALA A 17 -8.38 -6.81 -12.56
CA ALA A 17 -8.10 -8.23 -12.35
C ALA A 17 -9.19 -8.92 -11.50
N TYR A 18 -9.82 -8.21 -10.56
CA TYR A 18 -10.75 -8.82 -9.60
C TYR A 18 -12.18 -8.29 -9.65
N GLY A 19 -12.48 -7.27 -10.46
CA GLY A 19 -13.83 -6.71 -10.58
C GLY A 19 -14.32 -5.97 -9.32
N VAL A 20 -13.45 -5.67 -8.36
CA VAL A 20 -13.81 -5.02 -7.09
C VAL A 20 -13.45 -3.54 -7.14
N ARG A 21 -14.30 -2.67 -6.58
CA ARG A 21 -14.06 -1.23 -6.47
C ARG A 21 -14.10 -0.78 -5.02
N PRO A 22 -12.98 -0.92 -4.28
CA PRO A 22 -12.88 -0.46 -2.91
C PRO A 22 -12.88 1.07 -2.84
N GLU A 23 -13.35 1.61 -1.73
CA GLU A 23 -13.45 3.07 -1.51
C GLU A 23 -12.21 3.67 -0.85
N THR A 24 -11.37 2.84 -0.22
CA THR A 24 -10.18 3.29 0.53
C THR A 24 -8.96 2.46 0.17
N PRO A 25 -7.72 3.04 0.23
CA PRO A 25 -6.50 2.29 -0.06
C PRO A 25 -6.33 1.07 0.84
N VAL A 26 -6.66 1.21 2.13
CA VAL A 26 -6.56 0.10 3.10
C VAL A 26 -7.52 -1.03 2.72
N ARG A 27 -8.77 -0.72 2.34
CA ARG A 27 -9.71 -1.75 1.86
C ARG A 27 -9.23 -2.37 0.56
N THR A 28 -8.62 -1.60 -0.34
CA THR A 28 -7.98 -2.14 -1.54
C THR A 28 -6.90 -3.15 -1.21
N PHE A 29 -6.00 -2.83 -0.27
CA PHE A 29 -4.96 -3.76 0.15
C PHE A 29 -5.56 -5.02 0.79
N SER A 30 -6.62 -4.90 1.59
CA SER A 30 -7.32 -6.07 2.13
C SER A 30 -7.87 -6.97 1.04
N VAL A 31 -8.46 -6.40 -0.02
CA VAL A 31 -8.93 -7.18 -1.18
C VAL A 31 -7.76 -7.91 -1.85
N LEU A 32 -6.59 -7.28 -1.99
CA LEU A 32 -5.42 -7.93 -2.59
C LEU A 32 -4.89 -9.09 -1.72
N VAL A 33 -5.00 -8.98 -0.39
CA VAL A 33 -4.69 -10.07 0.54
C VAL A 33 -5.69 -11.21 0.41
N GLU A 34 -7.00 -10.90 0.40
CA GLU A 34 -8.08 -11.88 0.20
C GLU A 34 -7.94 -12.64 -1.12
N LYS A 35 -7.36 -12.00 -2.14
CA LYS A 35 -7.09 -12.60 -3.47
C LYS A 35 -5.72 -13.27 -3.58
N GLY A 36 -4.90 -13.26 -2.54
CA GLY A 36 -3.58 -13.88 -2.50
C GLY A 36 -2.45 -13.11 -3.17
N LEU A 37 -2.73 -11.96 -3.80
CA LEU A 37 -1.74 -11.12 -4.49
C LEU A 37 -0.91 -10.26 -3.52
N MET A 38 -1.31 -10.18 -2.26
CA MET A 38 -0.56 -9.44 -1.23
C MET A 38 -0.48 -10.31 0.02
N ASN A 39 0.69 -10.39 0.65
CA ASN A 39 0.83 -11.08 1.92
C ASN A 39 0.61 -10.12 3.12
N ALA A 40 0.44 -10.68 4.31
CA ALA A 40 0.14 -9.90 5.52
C ALA A 40 1.23 -8.89 5.89
N TRP A 41 2.50 -9.23 5.67
CA TRP A 41 3.63 -8.32 5.92
C TRP A 41 3.62 -7.14 4.94
N GLU A 42 3.47 -7.41 3.64
CA GLU A 42 3.32 -6.38 2.61
C GLU A 42 2.13 -5.45 2.94
N PHE A 43 1.00 -6.01 3.35
CA PHE A 43 -0.18 -5.24 3.77
C PHE A 43 0.13 -4.26 4.89
N GLU A 44 0.74 -4.73 5.98
CA GLU A 44 1.06 -3.88 7.13
C GLU A 44 2.02 -2.73 6.75
N GLU A 45 3.07 -3.03 5.99
CA GLU A 45 4.05 -2.05 5.55
C GLU A 45 3.46 -1.02 4.58
N LEU A 46 2.62 -1.46 3.65
CA LEU A 46 1.92 -0.58 2.71
C LEU A 46 0.89 0.31 3.40
N VAL A 47 0.20 -0.19 4.42
CA VAL A 47 -0.71 0.63 5.25
C VAL A 47 0.07 1.72 5.99
N LYS A 48 1.24 1.41 6.56
CA LYS A 48 2.12 2.41 7.20
C LYS A 48 2.55 3.49 6.20
N LEU A 49 2.92 3.11 4.97
CA LEU A 49 3.27 4.06 3.90
C LEU A 49 2.11 5.00 3.53
N VAL A 50 0.89 4.47 3.40
CA VAL A 50 -0.30 5.30 3.11
C VAL A 50 -0.60 6.26 4.27
N ARG A 51 -0.48 5.81 5.51
CA ARG A 51 -0.66 6.66 6.70
C ARG A 51 0.40 7.77 6.77
N LEU A 52 1.65 7.45 6.47
CA LEU A 52 2.72 8.45 6.39
C LEU A 52 2.42 9.53 5.34
N ARG A 53 1.89 9.15 4.18
CA ARG A 53 1.43 10.13 3.18
C ARG A 53 0.34 11.04 3.74
N ASN A 54 -0.60 10.51 4.53
CA ASN A 54 -1.62 11.35 5.17
C ASN A 54 -0.98 12.33 6.18
N LEU A 55 0.05 11.91 6.93
CA LEU A 55 0.79 12.81 7.82
C LEU A 55 1.45 13.97 7.07
N LEU A 56 2.14 13.66 5.96
CA LEU A 56 2.87 14.66 5.18
C LEU A 56 1.93 15.67 4.52
N ILE A 57 0.70 15.27 4.21
CA ILE A 57 -0.35 16.14 3.67
C ILE A 57 -1.07 16.94 4.78
N HIS A 58 -1.32 16.33 5.94
CA HIS A 58 -2.16 16.91 7.00
C HIS A 58 -1.42 17.67 8.11
N ARG A 59 -0.10 17.90 8.00
CA ARG A 59 0.71 18.86 8.79
C ARG A 59 0.22 19.10 10.24
N TYR A 60 0.79 18.31 11.18
CA TYR A 60 0.91 18.57 12.63
C TYR A 60 -0.26 18.20 13.57
N TRP A 61 -0.51 16.91 13.80
CA TRP A 61 -0.96 16.44 15.13
C TRP A 61 0.02 15.38 15.66
N VAL A 62 0.52 15.57 16.89
CA VAL A 62 1.94 15.31 17.20
C VAL A 62 2.23 13.96 17.92
N VAL A 63 1.25 13.09 18.17
CA VAL A 63 1.48 12.00 19.15
C VAL A 63 1.76 10.62 18.54
N ASP A 64 1.03 10.15 17.53
CA ASP A 64 1.21 8.78 16.99
C ASP A 64 2.14 8.72 15.76
N ASP A 65 2.25 9.84 15.07
CA ASP A 65 2.79 9.87 13.71
C ASP A 65 4.33 9.84 13.62
N ARG A 66 5.04 10.28 14.67
CA ARG A 66 6.50 10.13 14.73
C ARG A 66 6.93 8.66 14.73
N ARG A 67 6.18 7.79 15.42
CA ARG A 67 6.45 6.34 15.43
C ARG A 67 6.27 5.73 14.04
N VAL A 68 5.24 6.16 13.31
CA VAL A 68 5.02 5.73 11.93
C VAL A 68 6.15 6.22 11.02
N TYR A 69 6.55 7.50 11.12
CA TYR A 69 7.65 8.07 10.35
C TYR A 69 8.97 7.31 10.58
N ASP A 70 9.34 7.06 11.84
CA ASP A 70 10.57 6.34 12.20
C ASP A 70 10.54 4.87 11.76
N SER A 71 9.35 4.25 11.73
CA SER A 71 9.17 2.86 11.26
C SER A 71 9.31 2.72 9.76
N VAL A 72 8.82 3.69 8.97
CA VAL A 72 8.81 3.64 7.49
C VAL A 72 10.17 4.01 6.89
N ARG A 73 11.06 4.66 7.66
CA ARG A 73 12.39 5.04 7.18
C ARG A 73 13.32 3.84 6.90
N LYS A 74 12.88 2.61 7.21
CA LYS A 74 13.61 1.36 6.98
C LYS A 74 13.17 0.73 5.66
N ASP A 75 13.75 1.22 4.57
CA ASP A 75 13.73 0.66 3.20
C ASP A 75 12.36 0.37 2.54
N PHE A 76 12.26 0.66 1.23
CA PHE A 76 11.05 0.38 0.46
C PHE A 76 10.94 -1.12 0.07
N LYS A 77 11.43 -2.04 0.91
CA LYS A 77 11.49 -3.47 0.57
C LYS A 77 10.11 -4.05 0.32
N ALA A 78 9.12 -3.72 1.14
CA ALA A 78 7.75 -4.18 0.93
C ALA A 78 7.17 -3.73 -0.42
N VAL A 79 7.45 -2.50 -0.84
CA VAL A 79 7.03 -2.00 -2.16
C VAL A 79 7.70 -2.80 -3.27
N ARG A 80 9.01 -3.04 -3.17
CA ARG A 80 9.76 -3.80 -4.18
C ARG A 80 9.28 -5.25 -4.28
N GLU A 81 9.13 -5.94 -3.15
CA GLU A 81 8.67 -7.34 -3.13
C GLU A 81 7.24 -7.48 -3.64
N PHE A 82 6.36 -6.54 -3.28
CA PHE A 82 5.01 -6.49 -3.83
C PHE A 82 5.00 -6.28 -5.35
N LEU A 83 5.82 -5.37 -5.88
CA LEU A 83 5.90 -5.14 -7.32
C LEU A 83 6.44 -6.36 -8.09
N GLU A 84 7.46 -7.05 -7.56
CA GLU A 84 7.95 -8.31 -8.14
C GLU A 84 6.88 -9.41 -8.13
N ARG A 85 6.05 -9.46 -7.09
CA ARG A 85 4.90 -10.38 -7.02
C ARG A 85 3.84 -10.04 -8.05
N VAL A 86 3.45 -8.77 -8.16
CA VAL A 86 2.52 -8.28 -9.18
C VAL A 86 3.01 -8.64 -10.58
N LYS A 87 4.32 -8.42 -10.85
CA LYS A 87 4.93 -8.76 -12.13
C LYS A 87 4.83 -10.26 -12.44
N ARG A 88 5.16 -11.10 -11.46
CA ARG A 88 5.12 -12.57 -11.59
C ARG A 88 3.70 -13.11 -11.77
N GLU A 89 2.72 -12.59 -11.04
CA GLU A 89 1.37 -13.14 -11.00
C GLU A 89 0.43 -12.56 -12.08
N LEU A 90 0.67 -11.32 -12.52
CA LEU A 90 -0.17 -10.62 -13.50
C LEU A 90 0.53 -10.36 -14.85
N GLY A 91 1.81 -10.68 -14.99
CA GLY A 91 2.53 -10.64 -16.26
C GLY A 91 2.82 -9.22 -16.81
N PHE A 92 3.04 -8.25 -15.93
CA PHE A 92 3.47 -6.90 -16.33
C PHE A 92 4.93 -6.83 -16.82
#